data_AF-A0A3D8HUP8-F1
#
_entry.id   AF-A0A3D8HUP8-F1
#
_cell.length_a   1.000
_cell.length_b   1.000
_cell.length_c   1.000
_cell.angle_alpha   90.00
_cell.angle_beta   90.00
_cell.angle_gamma   90.00
#
_symmetry.space_group_name_H-M   'P 1'
#
loop_
_entity.id
_entity.type
_entity.pdbx_description
1 polymer ?
#
loop_
_entity_poly.entity_id
_entity_poly.type
_entity_poly.pdbx_seq_one_letter_code
_entity_poly.pdbx_strand_id
1 'polypeptide(L)'
;MNTNPTYTDFYTYRSKENALLIFQQRLKDAKIVFEKFHESFMQRNCPICGSNEFSSLPKFLGYYEMSLCAICHSEYVNPAPNPQALSFYYNHCENNKTYALLNSKQKASAKIDSRVNFIAEYIEKILQKQDCCNILEIGCNSGVFIYALSEYLQQIGKKNVNYYGIDIDENAITLAQDSLKEQIGGGAIFKR
;
A
#
# COMPACT_ATOMS: atom_id res chain seq x y z
N MET A 1 -24.41 10.74 21.62
CA MET A 1 -23.21 11.57 21.83
C MET A 1 -22.61 11.84 20.47
N ASN A 2 -22.59 13.11 20.04
CA ASN A 2 -21.99 13.52 18.77
C ASN A 2 -20.47 13.56 18.95
N THR A 3 -19.76 12.58 18.41
CA THR A 3 -18.32 12.67 18.17
C THR A 3 -18.12 12.68 16.67
N ASN A 4 -18.24 13.86 16.04
CA ASN A 4 -17.71 14.04 14.70
C ASN A 4 -16.22 13.71 14.76
N PRO A 5 -15.72 12.70 14.05
CA PRO A 5 -14.31 12.39 14.07
C PRO A 5 -13.56 13.59 13.47
N THR A 6 -12.83 14.31 14.32
CA THR A 6 -11.93 15.38 13.90
C THR A 6 -10.96 14.84 12.88
N TYR A 7 -10.99 15.41 11.68
CA TYR A 7 -10.03 15.15 10.60
C TYR A 7 -8.61 15.28 11.14
N THR A 8 -7.88 14.17 11.23
CA THR A 8 -6.45 14.18 11.48
C THR A 8 -5.73 14.12 10.15
N ASP A 9 -5.20 15.27 9.75
CA ASP A 9 -4.46 15.46 8.52
C ASP A 9 -3.30 14.46 8.40
N PHE A 10 -2.98 14.03 7.17
CA PHE A 10 -1.91 13.07 6.89
C PHE A 10 -0.57 13.50 7.50
N TYR A 11 -0.34 14.82 7.64
CA TYR A 11 0.81 15.42 8.30
C TYR A 11 0.93 15.09 9.79
N THR A 12 -0.12 14.58 10.44
CA THR A 12 -0.07 14.16 11.85
C THR A 12 0.53 12.76 12.04
N TYR A 13 0.59 11.94 10.99
CA TYR A 13 1.09 10.57 11.07
C TYR A 13 2.59 10.47 10.76
N ARG A 14 3.17 11.44 10.04
CA ARG A 14 4.58 11.42 9.65
C ARG A 14 5.15 12.83 9.71
N SER A 15 6.24 13.00 10.45
CA SER A 15 6.94 14.29 10.46
C SER A 15 7.36 14.69 9.04
N LYS A 16 7.42 15.99 8.78
CA LYS A 16 7.84 16.53 7.48
C LYS A 16 9.21 16.00 7.08
N GLU A 17 10.12 15.85 8.05
CA GLU A 17 11.46 15.33 7.88
C GLU A 17 11.44 13.87 7.39
N ASN A 18 10.64 13.02 8.03
CA ASN A 18 10.47 11.63 7.61
C ASN A 18 9.84 11.52 6.22
N ALA A 19 8.87 12.39 5.91
CA ALA A 19 8.25 12.43 4.59
C ALA A 19 9.25 12.83 3.50
N LEU A 20 10.09 13.84 3.75
CA LEU A 20 11.14 14.28 2.85
C LEU A 20 12.22 13.19 2.66
N LEU A 21 12.63 12.52 3.75
CA LEU A 21 13.60 11.44 3.69
C LEU A 21 13.12 10.30 2.79
N ILE A 22 11.87 9.83 2.99
CA ILE A 22 11.24 8.80 2.16
C ILE A 22 11.17 9.24 0.70
N PHE A 23 10.74 10.48 0.45
CA PHE A 23 10.64 11.01 -0.91
C PHE A 23 12.00 11.02 -1.61
N GLN A 24 13.03 11.56 -0.95
CA GLN A 24 14.38 11.59 -1.50
C GLN A 24 14.94 10.18 -1.73
N GLN A 25 14.67 9.24 -0.81
CA GLN A 25 15.10 7.86 -0.98
C GLN A 25 14.42 7.19 -2.16
N ARG A 26 13.11 7.43 -2.39
CA ARG A 26 12.40 6.94 -3.58
C ARG A 26 13.02 7.43 -4.88
N LEU A 27 13.43 8.69 -4.94
CA LEU A 27 14.11 9.23 -6.13
C LEU A 27 15.46 8.55 -6.38
N LYS A 28 16.23 8.29 -5.31
CA LYS A 28 17.50 7.54 -5.40
C LYS A 28 17.27 6.11 -5.85
N ASP A 29 16.31 5.42 -5.24
CA ASP A 29 15.98 4.04 -5.54
C ASP A 29 15.47 3.89 -6.98
N ALA A 30 14.65 4.83 -7.46
CA ALA A 30 14.20 4.89 -8.84
C ALA A 30 15.39 4.98 -9.83
N LYS A 31 16.40 5.81 -9.51
CA LYS A 31 17.63 5.90 -10.31
C LYS A 31 18.39 4.58 -10.31
N ILE A 32 18.59 3.95 -9.14
CA ILE A 32 19.29 2.67 -9.00
C ILE A 32 18.58 1.58 -9.83
N VAL A 33 17.25 1.50 -9.74
CA VAL A 33 16.46 0.53 -10.52
C VAL A 33 16.62 0.77 -12.01
N PHE A 34 16.55 2.02 -12.46
CA PHE A 34 16.73 2.34 -13.87
C PHE A 34 18.14 1.93 -14.35
N GLU A 35 19.19 2.41 -13.69
CA GLU A 35 20.58 2.11 -14.06
C GLU A 35 20.83 0.60 -14.16
N LYS A 36 20.25 -0.19 -13.25
CA LYS A 36 20.46 -1.64 -13.20
C LYS A 36 19.59 -2.44 -14.19
N PHE A 37 18.38 -1.98 -14.50
CA PHE A 37 17.39 -2.83 -15.17
C PHE A 37 16.76 -2.25 -16.44
N HIS A 38 17.02 -0.98 -16.81
CA HIS A 38 16.30 -0.32 -17.91
C HIS A 38 16.34 -1.08 -19.24
N GLU A 39 17.44 -1.76 -19.56
CA GLU A 39 17.57 -2.58 -20.77
C GLU A 39 16.60 -3.77 -20.82
N SER A 40 16.12 -4.21 -19.64
CA SER A 40 15.19 -5.33 -19.48
C SER A 40 13.74 -4.88 -19.25
N PHE A 41 13.46 -3.58 -19.32
CA PHE A 41 12.10 -3.07 -19.20
C PHE A 41 11.24 -3.54 -20.37
N MET A 42 9.94 -3.70 -20.12
CA MET A 42 9.02 -4.29 -21.06
C MET A 42 8.02 -3.24 -21.56
N GLN A 43 7.83 -3.21 -22.88
CA GLN A 43 6.73 -2.47 -23.47
C GLN A 43 5.39 -3.08 -23.03
N ARG A 44 4.40 -2.24 -22.75
CA ARG A 44 3.05 -2.70 -22.40
C ARG A 44 1.99 -1.81 -23.03
N ASN A 45 0.83 -2.41 -23.28
CA ASN A 45 -0.38 -1.66 -23.54
C ASN A 45 -0.77 -0.82 -22.32
N CYS A 46 -1.68 0.14 -22.52
CA CYS A 46 -2.25 0.95 -21.46
C CYS A 46 -2.76 0.04 -20.32
N PRO A 47 -2.30 0.25 -19.06
CA PRO A 47 -2.68 -0.61 -17.95
C PRO A 47 -4.14 -0.42 -17.50
N ILE A 48 -4.83 0.60 -18.02
CA ILE A 48 -6.21 0.94 -17.65
C ILE A 48 -7.21 0.40 -18.66
N CYS A 49 -7.00 0.64 -19.96
CA CYS A 49 -7.95 0.24 -21.01
C CYS A 49 -7.41 -0.82 -21.98
N GLY A 50 -6.14 -1.21 -21.89
CA GLY A 50 -5.53 -2.21 -22.76
C GLY A 50 -5.19 -1.76 -24.18
N SER A 51 -5.47 -0.49 -24.55
CA SER A 51 -5.09 0.07 -25.86
C SER A 51 -3.57 0.16 -26.02
N ASN A 52 -3.08 0.00 -27.24
CA ASN A 52 -1.69 0.24 -27.65
C ASN A 52 -1.48 1.61 -28.31
N GLU A 53 -2.52 2.44 -28.39
CA GLU A 53 -2.43 3.80 -28.93
C GLU A 53 -2.04 4.79 -27.83
N PHE A 54 -0.86 5.41 -28.00
CA PHE A 54 -0.35 6.38 -27.04
C PHE A 54 0.55 7.43 -27.72
N SER A 55 0.70 8.58 -27.05
CA SER A 55 1.69 9.59 -27.37
C SER A 55 2.77 9.65 -26.27
N SER A 56 4.00 9.99 -26.64
CA SER A 56 5.08 10.19 -25.67
C SER A 56 4.87 11.48 -24.85
N LEU A 57 5.24 11.40 -23.57
CA LEU A 57 5.30 12.53 -22.64
C LEU A 57 6.76 12.81 -22.22
N PRO A 58 7.03 13.98 -21.60
CA PRO A 58 8.34 14.24 -21.00
C PRO A 58 8.75 13.12 -20.04
N LYS A 59 10.05 12.76 -20.09
CA LYS A 59 10.58 11.69 -19.24
C LYS A 59 10.45 12.03 -17.76
N PHE A 60 9.97 11.07 -16.97
CA PHE A 60 9.98 11.19 -15.51
C PHE A 60 11.42 11.04 -15.01
N LEU A 61 11.87 12.02 -14.22
CA LEU A 61 13.24 12.16 -13.71
C LEU A 61 14.32 12.21 -14.81
N GLY A 62 13.94 12.45 -16.07
CA GLY A 62 14.85 12.50 -17.21
C GLY A 62 15.22 11.14 -17.80
N TYR A 63 14.79 10.02 -17.21
CA TYR A 63 15.18 8.68 -17.65
C TYR A 63 14.02 7.72 -17.90
N TYR A 64 12.94 7.76 -17.12
CA TYR A 64 11.76 6.93 -17.40
C TYR A 64 10.91 7.53 -18.53
N GLU A 65 10.67 6.73 -19.56
CA GLU A 65 9.75 7.11 -20.63
C GLU A 65 8.30 7.06 -20.14
N MET A 66 7.56 8.12 -20.48
CA MET A 66 6.18 8.32 -20.09
C MET A 66 5.31 8.30 -21.34
N SER A 67 4.14 7.66 -21.24
CA SER A 67 3.15 7.55 -22.31
C SER A 67 1.81 8.06 -21.83
N LEU A 68 1.07 8.71 -22.72
CA LEU A 68 -0.33 9.13 -22.54
C LEU A 68 -1.20 8.30 -23.47
N CYS A 69 -2.15 7.53 -22.93
CA CYS A 69 -3.06 6.74 -23.74
C CYS A 69 -4.03 7.63 -24.53
N ALA A 70 -4.20 7.38 -25.82
CA ALA A 70 -5.12 8.15 -26.67
C ALA A 70 -6.61 7.87 -26.39
N ILE A 71 -6.92 6.76 -25.72
CA ILE A 71 -8.30 6.31 -25.47
C ILE A 71 -8.81 6.80 -24.11
N CYS A 72 -8.14 6.38 -23.03
CA CYS A 72 -8.56 6.70 -21.67
C CYS A 72 -7.76 7.84 -21.03
N HIS A 73 -6.85 8.47 -21.77
CA HIS A 73 -6.03 9.60 -21.31
C HIS A 73 -5.22 9.32 -20.04
N SER A 74 -4.96 8.05 -19.75
CA SER A 74 -4.13 7.65 -18.60
C SER A 74 -2.65 7.82 -18.93
N GLU A 75 -1.92 8.42 -18.00
CA GLU A 75 -0.45 8.51 -18.04
C GLU A 75 0.19 7.29 -17.38
N TYR A 76 1.22 6.74 -18.00
CA TYR A 76 1.92 5.57 -17.47
C TYR A 76 3.37 5.49 -17.96
N VAL A 77 4.21 4.85 -17.15
CA VAL A 77 5.60 4.50 -17.55
C VAL A 77 5.54 3.41 -18.61
N ASN A 78 6.26 3.62 -19.71
CA ASN A 78 6.42 2.66 -20.80
C ASN A 78 7.72 2.96 -21.59
N PRO A 79 8.70 2.03 -21.66
CA PRO A 79 8.65 0.66 -21.15
C PRO A 79 8.67 0.60 -19.62
N ALA A 80 7.94 -0.36 -19.04
CA ALA A 80 7.75 -0.50 -17.60
C ALA A 80 8.78 -1.48 -16.98
N PRO A 81 9.14 -1.31 -15.69
CA PRO A 81 9.96 -2.28 -14.99
C PRO A 81 9.38 -3.69 -15.05
N ASN A 82 10.22 -4.67 -15.39
CA ASN A 82 9.83 -6.07 -15.40
C ASN A 82 9.68 -6.63 -13.97
N PRO A 83 9.12 -7.84 -13.79
CA PRO A 83 8.94 -8.44 -12.46
C PRO A 83 10.22 -8.53 -11.62
N GLN A 84 11.38 -8.73 -12.25
CA GLN A 84 12.67 -8.79 -11.55
C GLN A 84 13.07 -7.41 -11.00
N ALA A 85 12.93 -6.36 -11.81
CA ALA A 85 13.20 -4.98 -11.40
C ALA A 85 12.26 -4.54 -10.26
N LEU A 86 10.97 -4.90 -10.36
CA LEU A 86 10.00 -4.66 -9.28
C LEU A 86 10.36 -5.42 -8.01
N SER A 87 10.66 -6.72 -8.12
CA SER A 87 11.09 -7.53 -6.97
C SER A 87 12.35 -6.95 -6.31
N PHE A 88 13.30 -6.45 -7.10
CA PHE A 88 14.50 -5.79 -6.57
C PHE A 88 14.14 -4.50 -5.82
N TYR A 89 13.27 -3.66 -6.40
CA TYR A 89 12.81 -2.45 -5.73
C TYR A 89 12.18 -2.78 -4.37
N TYR A 90 11.24 -3.71 -4.32
CA TYR A 90 10.53 -4.04 -3.08
C TYR A 90 11.42 -4.68 -2.01
N ASN A 91 12.33 -5.58 -2.40
CA ASN A 91 13.06 -6.40 -1.42
C ASN A 91 14.50 -5.93 -1.15
N HIS A 92 15.07 -5.06 -1.99
CA HIS A 92 16.48 -4.65 -1.88
C HIS A 92 16.72 -3.14 -1.81
N CYS A 93 15.75 -2.29 -2.17
CA CYS A 93 15.90 -0.84 -2.04
C CYS A 93 15.62 -0.36 -0.60
N GLU A 94 16.35 0.68 -0.18
CA GLU A 94 16.33 1.18 1.20
C GLU A 94 15.03 1.89 1.59
N ASN A 95 14.30 2.47 0.63
CA ASN A 95 13.03 3.10 0.91
C ASN A 95 12.03 2.11 1.54
N ASN A 96 11.93 0.89 1.02
CA ASN A 96 10.90 -0.05 1.48
C ASN A 96 11.19 -0.56 2.89
N LYS A 97 12.46 -0.83 3.21
CA LYS A 97 12.90 -1.12 4.58
C LYS A 97 12.59 0.03 5.53
N THR A 98 12.96 1.26 5.14
CA THR A 98 12.75 2.47 5.94
C THR A 98 11.25 2.74 6.16
N TYR A 99 10.44 2.60 5.11
CA TYR A 99 9.00 2.80 5.14
C TYR A 99 8.30 1.77 6.04
N ALA A 100 8.64 0.48 5.90
CA ALA A 100 8.08 -0.58 6.72
C ALA A 100 8.42 -0.38 8.21
N LEU A 101 9.67 -0.02 8.53
CA LEU A 101 10.11 0.25 9.90
C LEU A 101 9.43 1.48 10.51
N LEU A 102 9.27 2.56 9.74
CA LEU A 102 8.59 3.76 10.22
C LEU A 102 7.11 3.47 10.50
N ASN A 103 6.44 2.74 9.62
CA ASN A 103 5.04 2.39 9.81
C ASN A 103 4.83 1.37 10.95
N SER A 104 5.74 0.41 11.15
CA SER A 104 5.62 -0.55 12.25
C SER A 104 5.77 0.11 13.62
N LYS A 105 6.60 1.16 13.73
CA LYS A 105 6.74 1.97 14.96
C LYS A 105 5.55 2.89 15.23
N GLN A 106 4.76 3.24 14.22
CA GLN A 106 3.56 4.08 14.36
C GLN A 106 2.38 3.35 15.02
N LYS A 107 2.49 2.03 15.27
CA LYS A 107 1.51 1.22 16.00
C LYS A 107 1.14 1.75 17.39
N ALA A 108 1.92 2.68 17.96
CA ALA A 108 1.74 3.16 19.32
C ALA A 108 0.83 4.40 19.49
N SER A 109 0.41 5.10 18.42
CA SER A 109 -0.45 6.28 18.57
C SER A 109 -1.89 5.99 18.17
N ALA A 110 -2.74 5.80 19.20
CA ALA A 110 -4.18 5.57 19.16
C ALA A 110 -5.01 6.69 18.49
N LYS A 111 -4.80 6.92 17.19
CA LYS A 111 -5.66 7.78 16.37
C LYS A 111 -6.27 6.95 15.25
N ILE A 112 -7.58 6.74 15.37
CA ILE A 112 -8.38 6.03 14.38
C ILE A 112 -8.22 6.73 13.04
N ASP A 113 -7.58 6.03 12.11
CA ASP A 113 -7.48 6.43 10.72
C ASP A 113 -8.89 6.60 10.14
N SER A 114 -9.16 7.73 9.49
CA SER A 114 -10.47 7.98 8.85
C SER A 114 -10.87 6.88 7.86
N ARG A 115 -9.88 6.20 7.25
CA ARG A 115 -10.09 5.03 6.40
C ARG A 115 -10.67 3.85 7.16
N VAL A 116 -10.27 3.65 8.43
CA VAL A 116 -10.82 2.59 9.29
C VAL A 116 -12.30 2.83 9.52
N ASN A 117 -12.69 4.06 9.92
CA ASN A 117 -14.11 4.40 10.10
C ASN A 117 -14.90 4.22 8.81
N PHE A 118 -14.40 4.78 7.70
CA PHE A 118 -15.05 4.68 6.40
C PHE A 118 -15.29 3.23 5.99
N ILE A 119 -14.28 2.36 6.11
CA ILE A 119 -14.40 0.95 5.75
C ILE A 119 -15.28 0.17 6.75
N ALA A 120 -15.20 0.47 8.04
CA ALA A 120 -16.03 -0.16 9.06
C ALA A 120 -17.53 0.05 8.82
N GLU A 121 -17.96 1.22 8.33
CA GLU A 121 -19.36 1.47 7.97
C GLU A 121 -19.88 0.50 6.89
N TYR A 122 -19.05 0.13 5.91
CA TYR A 122 -19.43 -0.86 4.90
C TYR A 122 -19.47 -2.26 5.48
N ILE A 123 -18.52 -2.61 6.34
CA ILE A 123 -18.46 -3.92 6.99
C ILE A 123 -19.68 -4.12 7.89
N GLU A 124 -20.10 -3.10 8.63
CA GLU A 124 -21.32 -3.17 9.43
C GLU A 124 -22.56 -3.46 8.58
N LYS A 125 -22.71 -2.79 7.43
CA LYS A 125 -23.81 -3.04 6.49
C LYS A 125 -23.79 -4.45 5.92
N ILE A 126 -22.60 -5.03 5.73
CA ILE A 126 -22.43 -6.42 5.29
C ILE A 126 -22.85 -7.37 6.42
N LEU A 127 -22.36 -7.15 7.64
CA LEU A 127 -22.65 -7.97 8.82
C LEU A 127 -24.10 -7.87 9.31
N GLN A 128 -24.86 -6.87 8.87
CA GLN A 128 -26.33 -6.84 9.06
C GLN A 128 -27.06 -7.89 8.21
N LYS A 129 -26.43 -8.38 7.14
CA LYS A 129 -27.03 -9.29 6.15
C LYS A 129 -26.36 -10.66 6.12
N GLN A 130 -25.17 -10.78 6.69
CA GLN A 130 -24.31 -11.95 6.62
C GLN A 130 -23.67 -12.20 7.97
N ASP A 131 -23.48 -13.48 8.31
CA ASP A 131 -22.91 -13.86 9.60
C ASP A 131 -21.40 -13.59 9.70
N CYS A 132 -20.73 -13.44 8.56
CA CYS A 132 -19.30 -13.18 8.48
C CYS A 132 -18.93 -12.22 7.35
N CYS A 133 -17.78 -11.56 7.48
CA CYS A 133 -17.20 -10.70 6.45
C CYS A 133 -15.74 -11.10 6.20
N ASN A 134 -15.33 -11.21 4.94
CA ASN A 134 -13.95 -11.50 4.55
C ASN A 134 -13.34 -10.25 3.91
N ILE A 135 -12.18 -9.81 4.39
CA ILE A 135 -11.52 -8.59 3.94
C ILE A 135 -10.15 -8.93 3.35
N LEU A 136 -9.91 -8.49 2.12
CA LEU A 136 -8.61 -8.61 1.45
C LEU A 136 -8.00 -7.23 1.23
N GLU A 137 -6.80 -7.01 1.76
CA GLU A 137 -5.97 -5.84 1.45
C GLU A 137 -4.84 -6.23 0.49
N ILE A 138 -4.81 -5.61 -0.69
CA ILE A 138 -3.74 -5.76 -1.69
C ILE A 138 -2.75 -4.61 -1.49
N GLY A 139 -1.45 -4.94 -1.37
CA GLY A 139 -0.43 -3.98 -0.95
C GLY A 139 -0.52 -3.68 0.55
N CYS A 140 -0.76 -4.71 1.36
CA CYS A 140 -1.03 -4.56 2.80
C CYS A 140 0.20 -4.14 3.63
N ASN A 141 1.40 -4.15 3.03
CA ASN A 141 2.66 -3.89 3.69
C ASN A 141 2.76 -4.69 5.02
N SER A 142 3.03 -4.01 6.13
CA SER A 142 3.14 -4.59 7.48
C SER A 142 1.81 -4.86 8.18
N GLY A 143 0.68 -4.75 7.47
CA GLY A 143 -0.66 -5.05 7.98
C GLY A 143 -1.22 -4.05 8.98
N VAL A 144 -0.63 -2.85 9.10
CA VAL A 144 -1.04 -1.82 10.08
C VAL A 144 -2.50 -1.41 9.91
N PHE A 145 -2.99 -1.32 8.68
CA PHE A 145 -4.38 -0.98 8.42
C PHE A 145 -5.33 -2.09 8.87
N ILE A 146 -5.08 -3.34 8.47
CA ILE A 146 -5.84 -4.51 8.93
C ILE A 146 -5.87 -4.59 10.46
N TYR A 147 -4.76 -4.30 11.13
CA TYR A 147 -4.70 -4.28 12.59
C TYR A 147 -5.64 -3.24 13.19
N ALA A 148 -5.50 -1.98 12.77
CA ALA A 148 -6.32 -0.90 13.28
C ALA A 148 -7.82 -1.13 13.01
N LEU A 149 -8.15 -1.70 11.84
CA LEU A 149 -9.50 -2.10 11.49
C LEU A 149 -10.03 -3.21 12.40
N SER A 150 -9.21 -4.24 12.65
CA SER A 150 -9.56 -5.35 13.54
C SER A 150 -9.80 -4.89 14.97
N GLU A 151 -8.91 -4.07 15.53
CA GLU A 151 -9.08 -3.49 16.86
C GLU A 151 -10.37 -2.68 16.96
N TYR A 152 -10.62 -1.80 15.98
CA TYR A 152 -11.83 -0.98 15.95
C TYR A 152 -13.10 -1.84 15.90
N LEU A 153 -13.16 -2.81 14.99
CA LEU A 153 -14.31 -3.71 14.84
C LEU A 153 -14.55 -4.54 16.11
N GLN A 154 -13.49 -5.01 16.76
CA GLN A 154 -13.61 -5.71 18.04
C GLN A 154 -14.16 -4.80 19.15
N GLN A 155 -13.72 -3.53 19.22
CA GLN A 155 -14.22 -2.55 20.20
C GLN A 155 -15.72 -2.29 20.04
N ILE A 156 -16.23 -2.27 18.80
CA ILE A 156 -17.67 -2.11 18.53
C ILE A 156 -18.44 -3.45 18.49
N GLY A 157 -17.83 -4.53 18.96
CA GLY A 157 -18.46 -5.84 19.12
C GLY A 157 -18.63 -6.66 17.83
N LYS A 158 -17.97 -6.29 16.74
CA LYS A 158 -17.98 -7.01 15.45
C LYS A 158 -16.79 -7.96 15.37
N LYS A 159 -17.02 -9.23 15.74
CA LYS A 159 -15.95 -10.25 15.82
C LYS A 159 -15.93 -11.25 14.66
N ASN A 160 -16.98 -11.31 13.85
CA ASN A 160 -17.10 -12.27 12.75
C ASN A 160 -16.48 -11.73 11.45
N VAL A 161 -15.19 -11.40 11.50
CA VAL A 161 -14.47 -10.84 10.37
C VAL A 161 -13.14 -11.58 10.19
N ASN A 162 -12.89 -12.05 8.97
CA ASN A 162 -11.63 -12.68 8.58
C ASN A 162 -10.80 -11.70 7.75
N TYR A 163 -9.48 -11.68 7.99
CA TYR A 163 -8.59 -10.71 7.37
C TYR A 163 -7.52 -11.40 6.53
N TYR A 164 -7.28 -10.86 5.35
CA TYR A 164 -6.29 -11.36 4.40
C TYR A 164 -5.46 -10.18 3.89
N GLY A 165 -4.14 -10.32 3.89
CA GLY A 165 -3.21 -9.32 3.35
C GLY A 165 -2.27 -9.95 2.33
N ILE A 166 -2.06 -9.26 1.21
CA ILE A 166 -1.10 -9.66 0.18
C ILE A 166 -0.14 -8.50 -0.10
N ASP A 167 1.17 -8.75 -0.08
CA ASP A 167 2.20 -7.78 -0.46
C ASP A 167 3.43 -8.47 -1.06
N ILE A 168 4.03 -7.85 -2.08
CA ILE A 168 5.22 -8.37 -2.77
C ILE A 168 6.51 -8.22 -1.94
N ASP A 169 6.52 -7.31 -0.97
CA ASP A 169 7.64 -7.06 -0.04
C ASP A 169 7.66 -8.11 1.08
N GLU A 170 8.63 -9.02 1.00
CA GLU A 170 8.80 -10.14 1.94
C GLU A 170 9.10 -9.65 3.37
N ASN A 171 9.83 -8.53 3.51
CA ASN A 171 10.13 -7.97 4.83
C ASN A 171 8.86 -7.43 5.48
N ALA A 172 8.00 -6.78 4.69
CA ALA A 172 6.75 -6.24 5.18
C ALA A 172 5.79 -7.36 5.63
N ILE A 173 5.68 -8.44 4.85
CA ILE A 173 4.88 -9.62 5.22
C ILE A 173 5.43 -10.31 6.48
N THR A 174 6.75 -10.44 6.61
CA THR A 174 7.37 -10.98 7.83
C THR A 174 6.98 -10.16 9.05
N LEU A 175 7.11 -8.82 8.97
CA LEU A 175 6.68 -7.91 10.05
C LEU A 175 5.18 -8.03 10.37
N ALA A 176 4.33 -8.21 9.34
CA ALA A 176 2.89 -8.40 9.53
C ALA A 176 2.59 -9.70 10.30
N GLN A 177 3.22 -10.80 9.90
CA GLN A 177 3.03 -12.11 10.54
C GLN A 177 3.49 -12.11 12.00
N ASP A 178 4.65 -11.51 12.29
CA ASP A 178 5.21 -11.46 13.64
C ASP A 178 4.36 -10.59 14.56
N SER A 179 3.88 -9.45 14.06
CA SER A 179 3.15 -8.50 14.91
C SER A 179 1.68 -8.86 15.13
N LEU A 180 1.05 -9.62 14.23
CA LEU A 180 -0.43 -9.74 14.18
C LEU A 180 -0.95 -11.11 14.60
N LYS A 181 -0.10 -12.14 14.58
CA LYS A 181 -0.49 -13.49 15.07
C LYS A 181 -0.82 -13.48 16.56
N GLU A 182 -0.13 -12.69 17.37
CA GLU A 182 -0.35 -12.63 18.82
C GLU A 182 -1.61 -11.84 19.21
N GLN A 183 -2.04 -10.87 18.38
CA GLN A 183 -3.07 -9.90 18.76
C GLN A 183 -4.45 -10.16 18.16
N ILE A 184 -4.54 -10.84 17.00
CA ILE A 184 -5.82 -11.08 16.29
C ILE A 184 -6.40 -12.49 16.56
N GLY A 185 -5.83 -13.26 17.50
CA GLY A 185 -6.38 -14.56 17.90
C GLY A 185 -6.51 -15.56 16.74
N GLY A 186 -5.54 -15.57 15.82
CA GLY A 186 -5.47 -16.52 14.70
C GLY A 186 -6.25 -16.15 13.42
N GLY A 187 -6.91 -14.98 13.35
CA GLY A 187 -7.84 -14.65 12.26
C GLY A 187 -7.27 -13.93 11.02
N ALA A 188 -5.96 -13.64 10.96
CA ALA A 188 -5.35 -12.90 9.85
C ALA A 188 -4.31 -13.71 9.08
N ILE A 189 -4.45 -13.82 7.76
CA ILE A 189 -3.53 -14.53 6.88
C ILE A 189 -2.80 -13.53 5.97
N PHE A 190 -1.47 -13.52 6.05
CA PHE A 190 -0.60 -12.66 5.24
C PHE A 190 0.23 -13.49 4.28
N LYS A 191 0.22 -13.14 2.99
CA LYS A 191 0.94 -13.85 1.93
C LYS A 191 1.69 -12.89 1.01
N ARG A 192 2.69 -13.43 0.32
CA ARG A 192 3.34 -12.79 -0.81
C ARG A 192 2.63 -13.14 -2.12
#